data_AF-A0A2V8I060-F1
#
_entry.id   AF-A0A2V8I060-F1
#
_cell.length_a   1.000
_cell.length_b   1.000
_cell.length_c   1.000
_cell.angle_alpha   90.00
_cell.angle_beta   90.00
_cell.angle_gamma   90.00
#
_symmetry.space_group_name_H-M   'P 1'
#
loop_
_entity.id
_entity.type
_entity.pdbx_description
1 polymer ?
#
loop_
_entity_poly.entity_id
_entity_poly.type
_entity_poly.pdbx_seq_one_letter_code
_entity_poly.pdbx_strand_id
1 'polypeptide(L)'
;KLRERLTGLFVINGTLHDTYRQSWVATVSPDYVAAGRESLVSDYNDLQGVIDKTTPQEKERLEALGLIKNGTIAPMELSEADLTVDTLWSSQAREQLLKRPNGPTTEDGMRYAMYMATEFMYQQLHGNNAAAIDDPLTGNRFMNDLATYEIFWHFLYLTVLHGAELTDDGRYSKKGERVTPQLFVKLIDERRETVKELFKKLNQKYEDTDAELVLQILKRQVVDDSSGTPEPQQRWIKYGSRVLLSLIEQSPADREVLMDAIFKDSREQLLARVQQARDEKSRDLAQRALRAHDYVYDVFESAEGVAA
;
A
#
# COMPACT_ATOMS: atom_id res chain seq x y z
N LYS A 1 5.78 -16.39 8.87
CA LYS A 1 5.39 -17.68 9.50
C LYS A 1 5.84 -17.82 10.96
N LEU A 2 7.15 -17.81 11.30
CA LEU A 2 7.55 -18.05 12.71
C LEU A 2 7.05 -16.99 13.69
N ARG A 3 7.19 -15.69 13.36
CA ARG A 3 6.59 -14.61 14.15
C ARG A 3 5.09 -14.83 14.37
N GLU A 4 4.35 -15.19 13.33
CA GLU A 4 2.90 -15.43 13.41
C GLU A 4 2.57 -16.63 14.30
N ARG A 5 3.43 -17.66 14.30
CA ARG A 5 3.33 -18.83 15.20
C ARG A 5 3.60 -18.51 16.67
N LEU A 6 4.27 -17.40 16.99
CA LEU A 6 4.55 -16.99 18.37
C LEU A 6 3.66 -15.84 18.83
N THR A 7 3.18 -15.03 17.88
CA THR A 7 2.18 -13.99 18.14
C THR A 7 0.87 -14.66 18.54
N GLY A 8 0.21 -14.12 19.57
CA GLY A 8 -1.08 -14.63 20.04
C GLY A 8 -1.01 -15.68 21.16
N LEU A 9 0.19 -15.97 21.70
CA LEU A 9 0.35 -16.72 22.94
C LEU A 9 0.16 -15.77 24.13
N PHE A 10 -0.94 -15.93 24.86
CA PHE A 10 -1.25 -15.12 26.03
C PHE A 10 -1.38 -16.00 27.27
N VAL A 11 -0.81 -15.58 28.39
CA VAL A 11 -1.09 -16.19 29.70
C VAL A 11 -2.02 -15.25 30.44
N ILE A 12 -3.27 -15.68 30.66
CA ILE A 12 -4.29 -14.91 31.40
C ILE A 12 -4.64 -15.70 32.64
N ASN A 13 -4.39 -15.13 33.82
CA ASN A 13 -4.64 -15.80 35.11
C ASN A 13 -4.04 -17.21 35.20
N GLY A 14 -2.83 -17.40 34.67
CA GLY A 14 -2.11 -18.69 34.65
C GLY A 14 -2.59 -19.67 33.57
N THR A 15 -3.58 -19.31 32.76
CA THR A 15 -4.05 -20.12 31.63
C THR A 15 -3.42 -19.66 30.33
N LEU A 16 -2.79 -20.57 29.59
CA LEU A 16 -2.28 -20.29 28.25
C LEU A 16 -3.42 -20.30 27.23
N HIS A 17 -3.60 -19.18 26.55
CA HIS A 17 -4.49 -19.01 25.41
C HIS A 17 -3.64 -18.93 24.14
N ASP A 18 -3.81 -19.91 23.25
CA ASP A 18 -3.30 -19.85 21.89
C ASP A 18 -4.40 -19.24 21.01
N THR A 19 -4.32 -17.92 20.82
CA THR A 19 -5.32 -17.20 20.01
C THR A 19 -5.06 -17.41 18.53
N TYR A 20 -6.14 -17.54 17.77
CA TYR A 20 -6.16 -18.01 16.40
C TYR A 20 -5.18 -17.29 15.45
N ARG A 21 -4.34 -18.08 14.77
CA ARG A 21 -3.32 -17.61 13.83
C ARG A 21 -3.71 -18.01 12.41
N GLN A 22 -4.44 -17.16 11.71
CA GLN A 22 -4.69 -17.37 10.30
C GLN A 22 -3.87 -16.42 9.44
N SER A 23 -3.09 -17.02 8.55
CA SER A 23 -2.53 -16.37 7.37
C SER A 23 -3.17 -17.06 6.18
N TRP A 24 -4.05 -16.35 5.47
CA TRP A 24 -4.63 -16.83 4.23
C TRP A 24 -3.80 -16.31 3.07
N VAL A 25 -3.43 -17.21 2.17
CA VAL A 25 -2.79 -16.83 0.90
C VAL A 25 -3.64 -17.38 -0.22
N ALA A 26 -4.30 -16.50 -0.97
CA ALA A 26 -4.99 -16.87 -2.19
C ALA A 26 -3.97 -16.94 -3.33
N THR A 27 -3.48 -18.13 -3.64
CA THR A 27 -2.59 -18.35 -4.80
C THR A 27 -2.93 -19.65 -5.50
N VAL A 28 -2.79 -19.64 -6.83
CA VAL A 28 -2.94 -20.83 -7.68
C VAL A 28 -1.61 -21.56 -7.91
N SER A 29 -0.49 -21.04 -7.39
CA SER A 29 0.83 -21.66 -7.51
C SER A 29 0.88 -23.00 -6.75
N PRO A 30 1.13 -24.15 -7.41
CA PRO A 30 1.11 -25.46 -6.77
C PRO A 30 2.09 -25.60 -5.60
N ASP A 31 3.32 -25.08 -5.75
CA ASP A 31 4.37 -25.18 -4.73
C ASP A 31 4.03 -24.35 -3.49
N TYR A 32 3.41 -23.19 -3.69
CA TYR A 32 3.00 -22.32 -2.60
C TYR A 32 1.75 -22.86 -1.88
N VAL A 33 0.80 -23.42 -2.63
CA VAL A 33 -0.33 -24.17 -2.06
C VAL A 33 0.18 -25.35 -1.23
N ALA A 34 1.19 -26.08 -1.71
CA ALA A 34 1.81 -27.15 -0.94
C ALA A 34 2.45 -26.65 0.37
N ALA A 35 3.18 -25.53 0.33
CA ALA A 35 3.73 -24.88 1.52
C ALA A 35 2.66 -24.28 2.47
N GLY A 36 1.45 -24.05 1.96
CA GLY A 36 0.26 -23.65 2.73
C GLY A 36 -0.53 -24.82 3.32
N ARG A 37 -0.22 -26.07 2.94
CA ARG A 37 -0.87 -27.29 3.48
C ARG A 37 -0.26 -27.76 4.80
N GLU A 38 0.92 -27.28 5.18
CA GLU A 38 1.42 -27.48 6.54
C GLU A 38 0.51 -26.78 7.53
N SER A 39 0.15 -27.46 8.63
CA SER A 39 -0.69 -26.87 9.67
C SER A 39 -0.08 -25.55 10.15
N LEU A 40 -0.82 -24.45 10.00
CA LEU A 40 -0.45 -23.16 10.58
C LEU A 40 -0.50 -23.19 12.12
N VAL A 41 -1.17 -24.20 12.68
CA VAL A 41 -1.23 -24.49 14.10
C VAL A 41 -0.24 -25.62 14.40
N SER A 42 0.85 -25.28 15.07
CA SER A 42 1.68 -26.25 15.80
C SER A 42 1.23 -26.21 17.25
N ASP A 43 1.17 -27.36 17.92
CA ASP A 43 0.91 -27.41 19.35
C ASP A 43 1.97 -26.57 20.09
N TYR A 44 1.59 -25.91 21.18
CA TYR A 44 2.52 -25.11 21.97
C TYR A 44 3.77 -25.90 22.38
N ASN A 45 3.60 -27.18 22.72
CA ASN A 45 4.70 -28.05 23.12
C ASN A 45 5.71 -28.32 21.99
N ASP A 46 5.29 -28.18 20.73
CA ASP A 46 6.13 -28.39 19.56
C ASP A 46 6.81 -27.10 19.06
N LEU A 47 6.34 -25.92 19.50
CA LEU A 47 6.84 -24.64 19.00
C LEU A 47 8.31 -24.40 19.35
N GLN A 48 8.80 -24.88 20.50
CA GLN A 48 10.20 -24.70 20.90
C GLN A 48 11.15 -25.36 19.89
N GLY A 49 10.78 -26.54 19.39
CA GLY A 49 11.57 -27.22 18.35
C GLY A 49 11.63 -26.47 17.01
N VAL A 50 10.73 -25.50 16.78
CA VAL A 50 10.80 -24.57 15.64
C VAL A 50 11.79 -23.45 15.94
N ILE A 51 11.78 -22.90 17.16
CA ILE A 51 12.75 -21.87 17.61
C ILE A 51 14.17 -22.40 17.60
N ASP A 52 14.39 -23.63 18.04
CA ASP A 52 15.72 -24.22 18.14
C ASP A 52 16.43 -24.30 16.78
N LYS A 53 15.66 -24.43 15.69
CA LYS A 53 16.14 -24.51 14.30
C LYS A 53 16.44 -23.15 13.67
N THR A 54 16.10 -22.04 14.32
CA THR A 54 16.33 -20.70 13.79
C THR A 54 17.79 -20.26 13.89
N THR A 55 18.16 -19.35 13.00
CA THR A 55 19.49 -18.72 13.02
C THR A 55 19.65 -17.78 14.22
N PRO A 56 20.89 -17.49 14.68
CA PRO A 56 21.12 -16.55 15.78
C PRO A 56 20.51 -15.16 15.54
N GLN A 57 20.56 -14.67 14.31
CA GLN A 57 19.99 -13.37 13.91
C GLN A 57 18.46 -13.36 13.98
N GLU A 58 17.81 -14.47 13.64
CA GLU A 58 16.37 -14.62 13.81
C GLU A 58 16.00 -14.66 15.30
N LYS A 59 16.79 -15.34 16.14
CA LYS A 59 16.58 -15.34 17.60
C LYS A 59 16.68 -13.94 18.18
N GLU A 60 17.71 -13.17 17.80
CA GLU A 60 17.86 -11.77 18.22
C GLU A 60 16.64 -10.92 17.84
N ARG A 61 16.11 -11.10 16.62
CA ARG A 61 14.88 -10.40 16.18
C ARG A 61 13.66 -10.82 17.00
N LEU A 62 13.51 -12.10 17.30
CA LEU A 62 12.38 -12.60 18.10
C LEU A 62 12.48 -12.13 19.57
N GLU A 63 13.68 -12.03 20.13
CA GLU A 63 13.94 -11.45 21.45
C GLU A 63 13.61 -9.96 21.48
N ALA A 64 14.02 -9.20 20.46
CA ALA A 64 13.68 -7.79 20.33
C ALA A 64 12.17 -7.53 20.22
N LEU A 65 11.41 -8.51 19.70
CA LEU A 65 9.94 -8.47 19.65
C LEU A 65 9.27 -8.98 20.94
N GLY A 66 10.04 -9.44 21.93
CA GLY A 66 9.53 -10.00 23.18
C GLY A 66 8.83 -11.36 23.02
N LEU A 67 9.01 -12.05 21.89
CA LEU A 67 8.35 -13.34 21.61
C LEU A 67 9.10 -14.53 22.20
N ILE A 68 10.41 -14.34 22.45
CA ILE A 68 11.26 -15.31 23.12
C ILE A 68 12.15 -14.59 24.14
N LYS A 69 12.66 -15.32 25.13
CA LYS A 69 13.62 -14.86 26.13
C LYS A 69 14.69 -15.92 26.34
N ASN A 70 15.95 -15.57 26.16
CA ASN A 70 17.09 -16.49 26.26
C ASN A 70 16.89 -17.75 25.39
N GLY A 71 16.40 -17.56 24.17
CA GLY A 71 16.12 -18.65 23.23
C GLY A 71 14.87 -19.50 23.53
N THR A 72 14.09 -19.18 24.56
CA THR A 72 12.85 -19.91 24.91
C THR A 72 11.60 -19.09 24.63
N ILE A 73 10.50 -19.73 24.22
CA ILE A 73 9.23 -19.03 23.96
C ILE A 73 8.78 -18.26 25.20
N ALA A 74 8.39 -17.01 25.00
CA ALA A 74 7.90 -16.13 26.05
C ALA A 74 6.47 -15.67 25.71
N PRO A 75 5.43 -16.41 26.18
CA PRO A 75 4.05 -15.95 26.07
C PRO A 75 3.87 -14.59 26.75
N MET A 76 2.98 -13.75 26.21
CA MET A 76 2.65 -12.48 26.82
C MET A 76 1.75 -12.71 28.03
N GLU A 77 2.22 -12.37 29.23
CA GLU A 77 1.39 -12.39 30.43
C GLU A 77 0.47 -11.16 30.44
N LEU A 78 -0.82 -11.39 30.63
CA LEU A 78 -1.84 -10.36 30.75
C LEU A 78 -2.67 -10.59 32.02
N SER A 79 -2.92 -9.51 32.74
CA SER A 79 -3.78 -9.46 33.92
C SER A 79 -4.93 -8.48 33.72
N GLU A 80 -5.94 -8.54 34.58
CA GLU A 80 -7.04 -7.56 34.56
C GLU A 80 -6.56 -6.11 34.74
N ALA A 81 -5.44 -5.90 35.44
CA ALA A 81 -4.85 -4.58 35.63
C ALA A 81 -4.29 -3.97 34.34
N ASP A 82 -3.89 -4.81 33.38
CA ASP A 82 -3.36 -4.38 32.08
C ASP A 82 -4.48 -3.92 31.13
N LEU A 83 -5.72 -4.36 31.37
CA LEU A 83 -6.89 -4.12 30.51
C LEU A 83 -7.81 -3.01 31.02
N THR A 84 -7.36 -2.22 32.00
CA THR A 84 -8.14 -1.07 32.48
C THR A 84 -8.14 0.05 31.44
N VAL A 85 -9.20 0.88 31.45
CA VAL A 85 -9.30 2.07 30.59
C VAL A 85 -8.09 2.99 30.80
N ASP A 86 -7.68 3.19 32.06
CA ASP A 86 -6.57 4.07 32.41
C ASP A 86 -5.24 3.54 31.85
N THR A 87 -5.02 2.22 31.83
CA THR A 87 -3.82 1.61 31.23
C THR A 87 -3.86 1.70 29.71
N LEU A 88 -4.94 1.21 29.08
CA LEU A 88 -5.08 1.11 27.62
C LEU A 88 -5.09 2.48 26.92
N TRP A 89 -5.65 3.50 27.58
CA TRP A 89 -5.75 4.86 27.06
C TRP A 89 -4.81 5.84 27.78
N SER A 90 -3.82 5.33 28.52
CA SER A 90 -2.79 6.13 29.16
C SER A 90 -2.07 7.02 28.14
N SER A 91 -1.53 8.15 28.61
CA SER A 91 -0.68 9.01 27.77
C SER A 91 0.51 8.24 27.19
N GLN A 92 1.06 7.28 27.94
CA GLN A 92 2.16 6.42 27.49
C GLN A 92 1.71 5.48 26.35
N ALA A 93 0.58 4.79 26.49
CA ALA A 93 0.06 3.92 25.45
C ALA A 93 -0.22 4.72 24.15
N ARG A 94 -0.78 5.92 24.30
CA ARG A 94 -0.99 6.84 23.18
C ARG A 94 0.32 7.29 22.54
N GLU A 95 1.33 7.64 23.34
CA GLU A 95 2.65 8.02 22.83
C GLU A 95 3.30 6.87 22.06
N GLN A 96 3.21 5.64 22.58
CA GLN A 96 3.74 4.45 21.91
C GLN A 96 3.01 4.17 20.58
N LEU A 97 1.68 4.27 20.56
CA LEU A 97 0.87 4.01 19.37
C LEU A 97 1.11 5.04 18.26
N LEU A 98 1.36 6.30 18.64
CA LEU A 98 1.62 7.41 17.71
C LEU A 98 3.10 7.63 17.42
N LYS A 99 3.99 6.85 18.04
CA LYS A 99 5.43 6.97 17.84
C LYS A 99 5.77 6.65 16.39
N ARG A 100 6.38 7.62 15.71
CA ARG A 100 6.82 7.43 14.32
C ARG A 100 7.95 6.39 14.28
N PRO A 101 7.91 5.43 13.34
CA PRO A 101 9.01 4.50 13.15
C PRO A 101 10.25 5.26 12.71
N ASN A 102 11.41 4.82 13.20
CA ASN A 102 12.70 5.30 12.71
C ASN A 102 13.11 4.47 11.50
N GLY A 103 13.68 5.11 10.49
CA GLY A 103 14.17 4.43 9.30
C GLY A 103 14.69 5.42 8.27
N PRO A 104 15.48 4.94 7.30
CA PRO A 104 16.00 5.79 6.24
C PRO A 104 14.90 6.17 5.25
N THR A 105 14.99 7.37 4.68
CA THR A 105 14.18 7.80 3.53
C THR A 105 15.16 8.04 2.38
N THR A 106 15.15 7.19 1.37
CA THR A 106 16.17 7.17 0.31
C THR A 106 15.54 7.19 -1.08
N GLU A 107 16.33 7.63 -2.07
CA GLU A 107 15.92 7.57 -3.47
C GLU A 107 15.60 6.13 -3.92
N ASP A 108 16.37 5.14 -3.46
CA ASP A 108 16.12 3.73 -3.75
C ASP A 108 14.86 3.21 -3.05
N GLY A 109 14.54 3.71 -1.85
CA GLY A 109 13.26 3.44 -1.19
C GLY A 109 12.07 3.98 -2.00
N MET A 110 12.23 5.14 -2.64
CA MET A 110 11.22 5.67 -3.56
C MET A 110 11.08 4.81 -4.82
N ARG A 111 12.18 4.38 -5.45
CA ARG A 111 12.14 3.43 -6.58
C ARG A 111 11.44 2.13 -6.21
N TYR A 112 11.75 1.61 -5.03
CA TYR A 112 11.13 0.40 -4.51
C TYR A 112 9.63 0.56 -4.33
N ALA A 113 9.19 1.67 -3.73
CA ALA A 113 7.77 1.99 -3.59
C ALA A 113 7.07 2.12 -4.96
N MET A 114 7.71 2.77 -5.94
CA MET A 114 7.18 2.86 -7.31
C MET A 114 7.06 1.48 -7.95
N TYR A 115 8.07 0.63 -7.81
CA TYR A 115 8.05 -0.75 -8.31
C TYR A 115 6.86 -1.50 -7.72
N MET A 116 6.76 -1.58 -6.40
CA MET A 116 5.70 -2.34 -5.73
C MET A 116 4.29 -1.80 -6.03
N ALA A 117 4.13 -0.47 -6.04
CA ALA A 117 2.84 0.16 -6.36
C ALA A 117 2.41 -0.13 -7.81
N THR A 118 3.33 0.00 -8.77
CA THR A 118 3.03 -0.22 -10.19
C THR A 118 2.81 -1.69 -10.53
N GLU A 119 3.63 -2.60 -9.98
CA GLU A 119 3.43 -4.04 -10.19
C GLU A 119 2.09 -4.51 -9.64
N PHE A 120 1.74 -4.11 -8.40
CA PHE A 120 0.46 -4.52 -7.82
C PHE A 120 -0.73 -3.96 -8.59
N MET A 121 -0.70 -2.66 -8.94
CA MET A 121 -1.80 -2.04 -9.67
C MET A 121 -1.99 -2.65 -11.06
N TYR A 122 -0.90 -3.02 -11.74
CA TYR A 122 -0.97 -3.74 -13.01
C TYR A 122 -1.66 -5.10 -12.85
N GLN A 123 -1.32 -5.87 -11.80
CA GLN A 123 -1.97 -7.14 -11.51
C GLN A 123 -3.46 -6.97 -11.19
N GLN A 124 -3.81 -5.96 -10.38
CA GLN A 124 -5.19 -5.66 -10.03
C GLN A 124 -6.04 -5.31 -11.26
N LEU A 125 -5.48 -4.53 -12.19
CA LEU A 125 -6.16 -4.17 -13.43
C LEU A 125 -6.51 -5.41 -14.28
N HIS A 126 -5.75 -6.50 -14.16
CA HIS A 126 -6.02 -7.77 -14.85
C HIS A 126 -6.83 -8.76 -13.98
N GLY A 127 -7.51 -8.26 -12.94
CA GLY A 127 -8.37 -9.07 -12.07
C GLY A 127 -7.64 -9.87 -11.00
N ASN A 128 -6.32 -9.69 -10.84
CA ASN A 128 -5.53 -10.38 -9.84
C ASN A 128 -5.41 -9.56 -8.54
N ASN A 129 -6.34 -9.76 -7.62
CA ASN A 129 -6.38 -9.06 -6.32
C ASN A 129 -5.44 -9.64 -5.25
N ALA A 130 -4.78 -10.76 -5.54
CA ALA A 130 -3.79 -11.41 -4.68
C ALA A 130 -2.55 -11.72 -5.51
N ALA A 131 -1.66 -10.74 -5.59
CA ALA A 131 -0.55 -10.73 -6.54
C ALA A 131 0.74 -11.21 -5.92
N ALA A 132 1.28 -12.31 -6.46
CA ALA A 132 2.62 -12.78 -6.13
C ALA A 132 3.67 -11.96 -6.90
N ILE A 133 4.28 -10.97 -6.24
CA ILE A 133 5.25 -10.01 -6.80
C ILE A 133 6.64 -10.35 -6.28
N ASP A 134 7.63 -10.35 -7.17
CA ASP A 134 9.02 -10.57 -6.80
C ASP A 134 9.59 -9.32 -6.12
N ASP A 135 10.28 -9.52 -4.99
CA ASP A 135 10.96 -8.45 -4.28
C ASP A 135 12.39 -8.32 -4.83
N PRO A 136 12.72 -7.23 -5.55
CA PRO A 136 14.04 -7.06 -6.13
C PRO A 136 15.16 -6.95 -5.09
N LEU A 137 14.85 -6.63 -3.83
CA LEU A 137 15.86 -6.46 -2.78
C LEU A 137 16.27 -7.80 -2.15
N THR A 138 15.32 -8.72 -1.96
CA THR A 138 15.59 -10.00 -1.29
C THR A 138 15.57 -11.20 -2.22
N GLY A 139 15.06 -11.04 -3.45
CA GLY A 139 14.83 -12.16 -4.38
C GLY A 139 13.68 -13.08 -3.96
N ASN A 140 12.96 -12.76 -2.89
CA ASN A 140 11.76 -13.48 -2.47
C ASN A 140 10.57 -13.08 -3.34
N ARG A 141 9.49 -13.86 -3.24
CA ARG A 141 8.21 -13.55 -3.86
C ARG A 141 7.13 -13.41 -2.80
N PHE A 142 6.54 -12.22 -2.69
CA PHE A 142 5.52 -11.91 -1.69
C PHE A 142 4.13 -11.94 -2.29
N MET A 143 3.16 -12.46 -1.52
CA MET A 143 1.75 -12.28 -1.84
C MET A 143 1.32 -10.91 -1.36
N ASN A 144 0.86 -10.08 -2.28
CA ASN A 144 0.44 -8.71 -2.04
C ASN A 144 -1.05 -8.57 -2.29
N ASP A 145 -1.68 -7.68 -1.55
CA ASP A 145 -3.07 -7.27 -1.73
C ASP A 145 -3.14 -5.74 -1.85
N LEU A 146 -4.36 -5.21 -1.80
CA LEU A 146 -4.61 -3.77 -1.88
C LEU A 146 -3.79 -2.95 -0.89
N ALA A 147 -3.54 -3.47 0.32
CA ALA A 147 -2.80 -2.74 1.35
C ALA A 147 -1.34 -2.46 0.93
N THR A 148 -0.73 -3.37 0.15
CA THR A 148 0.60 -3.16 -0.42
C THR A 148 0.62 -1.91 -1.28
N TYR A 149 -0.33 -1.78 -2.20
CA TYR A 149 -0.39 -0.59 -3.03
C TYR A 149 -0.70 0.67 -2.20
N GLU A 150 -1.67 0.58 -1.28
CA GLU A 150 -2.07 1.71 -0.43
C GLU A 150 -0.89 2.28 0.35
N ILE A 151 -0.03 1.45 0.95
CA ILE A 151 1.11 1.96 1.73
C ILE A 151 2.17 2.61 0.83
N PHE A 152 2.47 2.03 -0.33
CA PHE A 152 3.55 2.53 -1.19
C PHE A 152 3.20 3.81 -1.91
N TRP A 153 1.98 3.96 -2.44
CA TRP A 153 1.59 5.21 -3.06
C TRP A 153 1.47 6.34 -2.01
N HIS A 154 0.92 6.05 -0.82
CA HIS A 154 0.85 7.05 0.27
C HIS A 154 2.23 7.48 0.73
N PHE A 155 3.18 6.54 0.83
CA PHE A 155 4.57 6.87 1.15
C PHE A 155 5.13 7.86 0.11
N LEU A 156 4.95 7.59 -1.19
CA LEU A 156 5.41 8.48 -2.25
C LEU A 156 4.72 9.86 -2.18
N TYR A 157 3.41 9.87 -1.98
CA TYR A 157 2.61 11.09 -1.83
C TYR A 157 3.12 11.97 -0.68
N LEU A 158 3.19 11.43 0.54
CA LEU A 158 3.62 12.18 1.72
C LEU A 158 5.08 12.64 1.63
N THR A 159 5.95 11.79 1.06
CA THR A 159 7.37 12.09 0.87
C THR A 159 7.57 13.29 -0.05
N VAL A 160 6.81 13.36 -1.15
CA VAL A 160 6.85 14.49 -2.10
C VAL A 160 6.13 15.72 -1.54
N LEU A 161 4.93 15.55 -0.98
CA LEU A 161 4.11 16.65 -0.43
C LEU A 161 4.85 17.44 0.64
N HIS A 162 5.52 16.74 1.56
CA HIS A 162 6.21 17.38 2.68
C HIS A 162 7.68 17.68 2.40
N GLY A 163 8.19 17.33 1.21
CA GLY A 163 9.60 17.47 0.86
C GLY A 163 10.50 16.81 1.90
N ALA A 164 10.30 15.51 2.13
CA ALA A 164 11.06 14.75 3.12
C ALA A 164 12.56 14.83 2.83
N GLU A 165 13.37 14.86 3.88
CA GLU A 165 14.83 14.88 3.75
C GLU A 165 15.36 13.48 3.43
N LEU A 166 16.21 13.40 2.40
CA LEU A 166 16.86 12.16 2.00
C LEU A 166 18.03 11.84 2.92
N THR A 167 18.05 10.62 3.45
CA THR A 167 19.01 10.21 4.48
C THR A 167 20.34 9.69 3.91
N ASP A 168 20.37 9.37 2.61
CA ASP A 168 21.52 8.83 1.89
C ASP A 168 21.65 9.42 0.49
N ASP A 169 22.83 9.27 -0.11
CA ASP A 169 23.09 9.63 -1.51
C ASP A 169 22.34 8.68 -2.45
N GLY A 170 21.72 9.24 -3.48
CA GLY A 170 21.09 8.52 -4.58
C GLY A 170 21.79 8.74 -5.91
N ARG A 171 21.19 8.22 -6.98
CA ARG A 171 21.68 8.45 -8.35
C ARG A 171 21.43 9.89 -8.81
N TYR A 172 20.34 10.50 -8.36
CA TYR A 172 19.89 11.82 -8.77
C TYR A 172 19.77 12.82 -7.62
N SER A 173 20.11 12.40 -6.41
CA SER A 173 19.97 13.19 -5.19
C SER A 173 21.13 12.97 -4.24
N LYS A 174 21.30 13.88 -3.30
CA LYS A 174 22.30 13.85 -2.23
C LYS A 174 21.66 13.77 -0.86
N LYS A 175 22.38 13.17 0.08
CA LYS A 175 22.01 13.19 1.49
C LYS A 175 21.76 14.63 1.96
N GLY A 176 20.65 14.84 2.67
CA GLY A 176 20.21 16.14 3.18
C GLY A 176 19.39 16.96 2.19
N GLU A 177 19.30 16.56 0.91
CA GLU A 177 18.37 17.19 -0.02
C GLU A 177 16.92 16.81 0.30
N ARG A 178 15.99 17.69 -0.03
CA ARG A 178 14.56 17.42 0.09
C ARG A 178 14.03 16.77 -1.18
N VAL A 179 13.14 15.81 -1.02
CA VAL A 179 12.40 15.23 -2.15
C VAL A 179 11.58 16.32 -2.84
N THR A 180 11.64 16.35 -4.17
CA THR A 180 10.89 17.30 -5.00
C THR A 180 9.97 16.58 -5.99
N PRO A 181 8.91 17.24 -6.49
CA PRO A 181 8.10 16.72 -7.58
C PRO A 181 8.94 16.36 -8.82
N GLN A 182 9.98 17.14 -9.11
CA GLN A 182 10.88 16.90 -10.25
C GLN A 182 11.68 15.61 -10.08
N LEU A 183 12.17 15.33 -8.86
CA LEU A 183 12.82 14.05 -8.57
C LEU A 183 11.84 12.90 -8.77
N PHE A 184 10.61 13.02 -8.25
CA PHE A 184 9.58 11.98 -8.45
C PHE A 184 9.29 11.73 -9.94
N VAL A 185 9.05 12.79 -10.73
CA VAL A 185 8.80 12.67 -12.18
C VAL A 185 9.95 11.96 -12.88
N LYS A 186 11.19 12.31 -12.51
CA LYS A 186 12.38 11.65 -13.07
C LYS A 186 12.44 10.16 -12.75
N LEU A 187 12.10 9.76 -11.52
CA LEU A 187 12.11 8.36 -11.10
C LEU A 187 10.99 7.54 -11.75
N ILE A 188 9.78 8.11 -11.90
CA ILE A 188 8.69 7.39 -12.56
C ILE A 188 8.91 7.29 -14.08
N ASP A 189 9.60 8.25 -14.70
CA ASP A 189 10.03 8.15 -16.09
C ASP A 189 11.12 7.07 -16.25
N GLU A 190 12.07 6.96 -15.33
CA GLU A 190 13.04 5.84 -15.29
C GLU A 190 12.29 4.50 -15.19
N ARG A 191 11.29 4.41 -14.30
CA ARG A 191 10.45 3.21 -14.17
C ARG A 191 9.74 2.88 -15.49
N ARG A 192 9.15 3.87 -16.19
CA ARG A 192 8.52 3.66 -17.50
C ARG A 192 9.48 2.97 -18.48
N GLU A 193 10.72 3.44 -18.57
CA GLU A 193 11.70 2.85 -19.48
C GLU A 193 12.07 1.40 -19.08
N THR A 194 12.23 1.11 -17.78
CA THR A 194 12.45 -0.28 -17.33
C THR A 194 11.29 -1.22 -17.68
N VAL A 195 10.05 -0.73 -17.62
CA VAL A 195 8.85 -1.50 -17.97
C VAL A 195 8.78 -1.73 -19.48
N LYS A 196 9.12 -0.74 -20.31
CA LYS A 196 9.26 -0.93 -21.76
C LYS A 196 10.31 -2.00 -22.10
N GLU A 197 11.45 -1.98 -21.42
CA GLU A 197 12.49 -3.01 -21.60
C GLU A 197 12.00 -4.41 -21.21
N LEU A 198 11.21 -4.51 -20.14
CA LEU A 198 10.58 -5.77 -19.73
C LEU A 198 9.65 -6.31 -20.82
N PHE A 199 8.71 -5.50 -21.33
CA PHE A 199 7.79 -5.95 -22.37
C PHE A 199 8.51 -6.30 -23.68
N LYS A 200 9.58 -5.59 -24.02
CA LYS A 200 10.45 -5.95 -25.14
C LYS A 200 11.04 -7.35 -24.97
N LYS A 201 11.52 -7.70 -23.77
CA LYS A 201 12.04 -9.05 -23.47
C LYS A 201 10.95 -10.12 -23.53
N LEU A 202 9.72 -9.77 -23.18
CA LEU A 202 8.55 -10.64 -23.26
C LEU A 202 7.94 -10.74 -24.66
N ASN A 203 8.54 -10.07 -25.66
CA ASN A 203 8.03 -10.00 -27.03
C ASN A 203 6.58 -9.45 -27.10
N GLN A 204 6.28 -8.46 -26.26
CA GLN A 204 5.01 -7.72 -26.23
C GLN A 204 5.28 -6.24 -26.52
N LYS A 205 4.34 -5.59 -27.21
CA LYS A 205 4.41 -4.14 -27.45
C LYS A 205 3.89 -3.42 -26.21
N TYR A 206 4.64 -2.46 -25.70
CA TYR A 206 4.28 -1.69 -24.50
C TYR A 206 2.91 -0.99 -24.67
N GLU A 207 2.66 -0.46 -25.85
CA GLU A 207 1.45 0.29 -26.21
C GLU A 207 0.18 -0.58 -26.21
N ASP A 208 0.34 -1.90 -26.32
CA ASP A 208 -0.76 -2.86 -26.29
C ASP A 208 -1.06 -3.33 -24.84
N THR A 209 -0.45 -2.71 -23.82
CA THR A 209 -0.59 -3.06 -22.40
C THR A 209 -1.16 -1.89 -21.60
N ASP A 210 -1.68 -2.16 -20.41
CA ASP A 210 -2.16 -1.14 -19.47
C ASP A 210 -1.06 -0.55 -18.57
N ALA A 211 0.22 -0.80 -18.88
CA ALA A 211 1.34 -0.33 -18.05
C ALA A 211 1.42 1.19 -17.96
N GLU A 212 1.14 1.90 -19.06
CA GLU A 212 1.14 3.37 -19.06
C GLU A 212 0.03 3.93 -18.16
N LEU A 213 -1.16 3.31 -18.16
CA LEU A 213 -2.27 3.74 -17.30
C LEU A 213 -1.86 3.71 -15.83
N VAL A 214 -1.22 2.61 -15.40
CA VAL A 214 -0.76 2.45 -14.01
C VAL A 214 0.26 3.54 -13.62
N LEU A 215 1.21 3.83 -14.52
CA LEU A 215 2.21 4.89 -14.29
C LEU A 215 1.55 6.28 -14.24
N GLN A 216 0.56 6.54 -15.09
CA GLN A 216 -0.18 7.81 -15.11
C GLN A 216 -1.00 8.01 -13.84
N ILE A 217 -1.70 6.97 -13.35
CA ILE A 217 -2.44 7.02 -12.10
C ILE A 217 -1.49 7.38 -10.95
N LEU A 218 -0.39 6.64 -10.81
CA LEU A 218 0.58 6.89 -9.74
C LEU A 218 1.20 8.29 -9.86
N LYS A 219 1.49 8.76 -11.08
CA LYS A 219 1.99 10.12 -11.29
C LYS A 219 1.01 11.17 -10.78
N ARG A 220 -0.27 11.11 -11.17
CA ARG A 220 -1.28 12.11 -10.81
C ARG A 220 -1.67 12.08 -9.33
N GLN A 221 -1.48 10.93 -8.67
CA GLN A 221 -1.63 10.80 -7.22
C GLN A 221 -0.57 11.56 -6.43
N VAL A 222 0.63 11.75 -7.00
CA VAL A 222 1.78 12.32 -6.27
C VAL A 222 2.12 13.73 -6.75
N VAL A 223 1.90 14.03 -8.03
CA VAL A 223 2.29 15.28 -8.67
C VAL A 223 1.12 15.87 -9.46
N ASP A 224 0.93 17.18 -9.35
CA ASP A 224 0.11 18.00 -10.24
C ASP A 224 1.02 18.68 -11.29
N ASP A 225 0.67 18.58 -12.56
CA ASP A 225 1.38 19.21 -13.67
C ASP A 225 0.53 20.24 -14.44
N SER A 226 -0.62 20.64 -13.87
CA SER A 226 -1.56 21.58 -14.49
C SER A 226 -0.96 22.97 -14.75
N SER A 227 0.05 23.39 -13.97
CA SER A 227 0.75 24.67 -14.14
C SER A 227 1.89 24.62 -15.18
N GLY A 228 2.16 23.44 -15.76
CA GLY A 228 3.32 23.21 -16.64
C GLY A 228 4.64 22.98 -15.90
N THR A 229 4.68 23.20 -14.58
CA THR A 229 5.78 22.81 -13.69
C THR A 229 5.27 21.75 -12.73
N PRO A 230 6.01 20.63 -12.52
CA PRO A 230 5.62 19.64 -11.52
C PRO A 230 5.53 20.24 -10.11
N GLU A 231 4.35 20.14 -9.51
CA GLU A 231 4.06 20.56 -8.13
C GLU A 231 3.56 19.36 -7.32
N PRO A 232 3.70 19.34 -5.98
CA PRO A 232 3.15 18.25 -5.19
C PRO A 232 1.63 18.24 -5.27
N GLN A 233 1.03 17.07 -5.46
CA GLN A 233 -0.43 16.92 -5.45
C GLN A 233 -0.99 17.36 -4.09
N GLN A 234 -1.86 18.38 -4.08
CA GLN A 234 -2.45 18.91 -2.85
C GLN A 234 -3.70 18.14 -2.41
N ARG A 235 -4.32 17.40 -3.32
CA ARG A 235 -5.52 16.62 -3.03
C ARG A 235 -5.14 15.29 -2.41
N TRP A 236 -5.45 15.13 -1.13
CA TRP A 236 -5.28 13.86 -0.46
C TRP A 236 -6.45 12.92 -0.79
N ILE A 237 -6.11 11.69 -1.17
CA ILE A 237 -7.06 10.61 -1.41
C ILE A 237 -6.83 9.56 -0.34
N LYS A 238 -7.90 9.10 0.32
CA LYS A 238 -7.77 8.12 1.40
C LYS A 238 -7.43 6.72 0.91
N TYR A 239 -7.96 6.34 -0.26
CA TYR A 239 -7.77 5.03 -0.89
C TYR A 239 -7.40 5.23 -2.35
N GLY A 240 -6.11 5.15 -2.66
CA GLY A 240 -5.62 5.36 -4.02
C GLY A 240 -6.22 4.37 -5.02
N SER A 241 -6.58 3.18 -4.55
CA SER A 241 -7.07 2.08 -5.39
C SER A 241 -8.43 2.42 -6.02
N ARG A 242 -9.20 3.31 -5.40
CA ARG A 242 -10.47 3.80 -5.94
C ARG A 242 -10.31 4.56 -7.24
N VAL A 243 -9.15 5.17 -7.47
CA VAL A 243 -8.83 5.79 -8.76
C VAL A 243 -8.81 4.72 -9.84
N LEU A 244 -8.05 3.63 -9.67
CA LEU A 244 -8.04 2.51 -10.61
C LEU A 244 -9.43 1.92 -10.81
N LEU A 245 -10.16 1.64 -9.72
CA LEU A 245 -11.50 1.04 -9.79
C LEU A 245 -12.51 1.92 -10.54
N SER A 246 -12.33 3.24 -10.52
CA SER A 246 -13.15 4.17 -11.30
C SER A 246 -12.83 4.15 -12.80
N LEU A 247 -11.67 3.63 -13.21
CA LEU A 247 -11.11 3.73 -14.56
C LEU A 247 -11.07 2.39 -15.31
N ILE A 248 -11.04 1.27 -14.60
CA ILE A 248 -10.74 -0.06 -15.16
C ILE A 248 -11.66 -0.46 -16.33
N GLU A 249 -12.97 -0.23 -16.18
CA GLU A 249 -13.98 -0.56 -17.21
C GLU A 249 -14.20 0.57 -18.24
N GLN A 250 -13.46 1.67 -18.14
CA GLN A 250 -13.66 2.86 -18.97
C GLN A 250 -12.82 2.82 -20.24
N SER A 251 -13.32 3.44 -21.31
CA SER A 251 -12.56 3.59 -22.55
C SER A 251 -11.35 4.50 -22.35
N PRO A 252 -10.26 4.38 -23.15
CA PRO A 252 -9.10 5.27 -23.04
C PRO A 252 -9.45 6.76 -23.08
N ALA A 253 -10.42 7.16 -23.93
CA ALA A 253 -10.88 8.54 -24.02
C ALA A 253 -11.59 9.01 -22.75
N ASP A 254 -12.39 8.15 -22.13
CA ASP A 254 -13.11 8.49 -20.89
C ASP A 254 -12.19 8.47 -19.67
N ARG A 255 -11.16 7.59 -19.65
CA ARG A 255 -10.19 7.50 -18.55
C ARG A 255 -9.50 8.84 -18.29
N GLU A 256 -9.09 9.56 -19.34
CA GLU A 256 -8.50 10.90 -19.22
C GLU A 256 -9.45 11.91 -18.59
N VAL A 257 -10.71 11.93 -19.03
CA VAL A 257 -11.74 12.83 -18.49
C VAL A 257 -12.01 12.54 -17.02
N LEU A 258 -12.06 11.28 -16.63
CA LEU A 258 -12.26 10.86 -15.23
C LEU A 258 -11.04 11.18 -14.37
N MET A 259 -9.82 11.01 -14.88
CA MET A 259 -8.61 11.42 -14.15
C MET A 259 -8.56 12.93 -13.94
N ASP A 260 -8.93 13.74 -14.93
CA ASP A 260 -9.03 15.20 -14.76
C ASP A 260 -10.09 15.56 -13.73
N ALA A 261 -11.24 14.87 -13.74
CA ALA A 261 -12.27 15.05 -12.75
C ALA A 261 -11.79 14.76 -11.32
N ILE A 262 -10.99 13.71 -11.14
CA ILE A 262 -10.47 13.32 -9.82
C ILE A 262 -9.37 14.27 -9.34
N PHE A 263 -8.43 14.64 -10.20
CA PHE A 263 -7.19 15.30 -9.78
C PHE A 263 -7.16 16.82 -10.01
N LYS A 264 -7.99 17.36 -10.91
CA LYS A 264 -7.94 18.78 -11.30
C LYS A 264 -9.22 19.52 -10.93
N ASP A 265 -10.36 18.93 -11.22
CA ASP A 265 -11.65 19.61 -11.08
C ASP A 265 -12.14 19.68 -9.63
N SER A 266 -12.88 20.73 -9.30
CA SER A 266 -13.68 20.77 -8.07
C SER A 266 -15.03 20.07 -8.29
N ARG A 267 -15.64 19.61 -7.20
CA ARG A 267 -16.96 18.97 -7.26
C ARG A 267 -18.02 19.91 -7.85
N GLU A 268 -17.96 21.20 -7.54
CA GLU A 268 -18.88 22.22 -8.06
C GLU A 268 -18.76 22.36 -9.57
N GLN A 269 -17.54 22.32 -10.11
CA GLN A 269 -17.31 22.33 -11.54
C GLN A 269 -17.91 21.09 -12.22
N LEU A 270 -17.77 19.91 -11.60
CA LEU A 270 -18.34 18.67 -12.11
C LEU A 270 -19.88 18.69 -12.10
N LEU A 271 -20.49 19.18 -11.02
CA LEU A 271 -21.93 19.38 -10.93
C LEU A 271 -22.44 20.35 -12.02
N ALA A 272 -21.74 21.46 -12.22
CA ALA A 272 -22.07 22.40 -13.28
C ALA A 272 -22.00 21.76 -14.68
N ARG A 273 -20.99 20.92 -14.95
CA ARG A 273 -20.89 20.16 -16.21
C ARG A 273 -22.08 19.24 -16.42
N VAL A 274 -22.52 18.52 -15.39
CA VAL A 274 -23.71 17.65 -15.46
C VAL A 274 -24.97 18.46 -15.80
N GLN A 275 -25.16 19.60 -15.15
CA GLN A 275 -26.33 20.48 -15.37
C GLN A 275 -26.33 21.13 -16.77
N GLN A 276 -25.16 21.48 -17.28
CA GLN A 276 -25.00 22.17 -18.57
C GLN A 276 -24.99 21.22 -19.77
N ALA A 277 -24.85 19.91 -19.55
CA ALA A 277 -24.81 18.90 -20.61
C ALA A 277 -26.13 18.86 -21.39
N ARG A 278 -26.05 19.10 -22.71
CA ARG A 278 -27.22 19.26 -23.58
C ARG A 278 -27.67 17.95 -24.23
N ASP A 279 -26.74 17.07 -24.55
CA ASP A 279 -27.01 15.75 -25.12
C ASP A 279 -26.78 14.63 -24.09
N GLU A 280 -27.39 13.47 -24.35
CA GLU A 280 -27.37 12.31 -23.46
C GLU A 280 -25.95 11.76 -23.24
N LYS A 281 -25.12 11.72 -24.29
CA LYS A 281 -23.76 11.19 -24.21
C LYS A 281 -22.87 12.06 -23.35
N SER A 282 -22.91 13.38 -23.55
CA SER A 282 -22.16 14.33 -22.73
C SER A 282 -22.64 14.32 -21.28
N ARG A 283 -23.94 14.12 -21.04
CA ARG A 283 -24.51 14.03 -19.70
C ARG A 283 -24.05 12.76 -18.98
N ASP A 284 -24.06 11.61 -19.66
CA ASP A 284 -23.55 10.35 -19.11
C ASP A 284 -22.08 10.47 -18.71
N LEU A 285 -21.23 11.00 -19.59
CA LEU A 285 -19.81 11.20 -19.29
C LEU A 285 -19.60 12.14 -18.10
N ALA A 286 -20.32 13.27 -18.05
CA ALA A 286 -20.25 14.20 -16.92
C ALA A 286 -20.69 13.54 -15.61
N GLN A 287 -21.73 12.69 -15.64
CA GLN A 287 -22.19 11.94 -14.47
C GLN A 287 -21.16 10.88 -14.04
N ARG A 288 -20.55 10.16 -14.98
CA ARG A 288 -19.46 9.21 -14.68
C ARG A 288 -18.27 9.92 -14.03
N ALA A 289 -17.87 11.08 -14.56
CA ALA A 289 -16.80 11.90 -14.00
C ALA A 289 -17.12 12.36 -12.55
N LEU A 290 -18.33 12.84 -12.31
CA LEU A 290 -18.79 13.21 -10.96
C LEU A 290 -18.80 12.01 -10.01
N ARG A 291 -19.34 10.86 -10.45
CA ARG A 291 -19.36 9.62 -9.64
C ARG A 291 -17.96 9.13 -9.29
N ALA A 292 -17.01 9.21 -10.22
CA ALA A 292 -15.62 8.83 -9.99
C ALA A 292 -14.97 9.74 -8.93
N HIS A 293 -15.15 11.06 -9.06
CA HIS A 293 -14.69 12.03 -8.05
C HIS A 293 -15.31 11.72 -6.68
N ASP A 294 -16.63 11.61 -6.60
CA ASP A 294 -17.34 11.40 -5.34
C ASP A 294 -16.95 10.06 -4.68
N TYR A 295 -16.78 8.99 -5.47
CA TYR A 295 -16.29 7.71 -4.96
C TYR A 295 -14.85 7.79 -4.43
N VAL A 296 -13.96 8.50 -5.10
CA VAL A 296 -12.56 8.64 -4.66
C VAL A 296 -12.43 9.45 -3.37
N TYR A 297 -13.26 10.50 -3.20
CA TYR A 297 -13.20 11.40 -2.04
C TYR A 297 -14.21 11.06 -0.93
N ASP A 298 -14.80 9.85 -0.92
CA ASP A 298 -15.79 9.44 0.09
C ASP A 298 -16.98 10.43 0.21
N VAL A 299 -17.36 11.09 -0.89
CA VAL A 299 -18.52 11.99 -0.94
C VAL A 299 -19.75 11.17 -1.31
N PHE A 300 -20.43 10.67 -0.28
CA PHE A 300 -21.72 10.00 -0.46
C PHE A 300 -22.83 11.04 -0.39
N GLU A 301 -23.82 10.93 -1.28
CA GLU A 301 -25.07 11.66 -1.07
C GLU A 301 -25.57 11.32 0.34
N SER A 302 -25.92 12.33 1.13
CA SER A 302 -26.52 12.09 2.43
C SER A 302 -27.71 11.18 2.19
N ALA A 303 -27.62 9.92 2.63
CA ALA A 303 -28.81 9.10 2.79
C ALA A 303 -29.74 9.95 3.64
N GLU A 304 -30.88 10.34 3.08
CA GLU A 304 -31.82 11.27 3.72
C GLU A 304 -31.97 10.90 5.20
N GLY A 305 -31.49 11.76 6.11
CA GLY A 305 -31.76 11.64 7.54
C GLY A 305 -30.58 11.48 8.50
N VAL A 306 -29.31 11.50 8.09
CA VAL A 306 -28.20 11.63 9.05
C VAL A 306 -27.31 12.79 8.67
N ALA A 307 -27.50 13.91 9.38
CA ALA A 307 -26.59 15.05 9.33
C ALA A 307 -25.18 14.59 9.73
N ALA A 308 -24.20 14.91 8.89
CA ALA A 308 -22.79 14.88 9.25
C ALA A 308 -22.44 16.11 10.09
#